data_AF-A0A6J4HZL4-F1
#
_entry.id   AF-A0A6J4HZL4-F1
#
_cell.length_a   1.000
_cell.length_b   1.000
_cell.length_c   1.000
_cell.angle_alpha   90.00
_cell.angle_beta   90.00
_cell.angle_gamma   90.00
#
_symmetry.space_group_name_H-M   'P 1'
#
loop_
_entity.id
_entity.type
_entity.pdbx_description
1 polymer ?
#
loop_
_entity_poly.entity_id
_entity_poly.type
_entity_poly.pdbx_seq_one_letter_code
_entity_poly.pdbx_strand_id
1 'polypeptide(L)' 'GPVPVMTRLRQDERRVLDTLVDSGVARSRSEALAWCVKLVGRNADSWLAELREAMTSVQRVREQGPDAGP' A
#
# COMPACT_ATOMS: atom_id res chain seq x y z
N GLY A 1 12.59 1.47 -15.92
CA GLY A 1 11.88 2.72 -16.28
C GLY A 1 11.37 3.37 -15.02
N PRO A 2 11.34 4.71 -14.92
CA PRO A 2 10.85 5.39 -13.72
C PRO A 2 9.43 4.93 -13.43
N VAL A 3 9.21 4.42 -12.21
CA VAL A 3 7.90 3.97 -11.75
C VAL A 3 6.99 5.20 -11.73
N PRO A 4 5.82 5.18 -12.39
CA PRO A 4 4.93 6.35 -12.42
C PRO A 4 4.56 6.74 -10.99
N VAL A 5 4.72 8.04 -10.66
CA VAL A 5 4.31 8.62 -9.37
C VAL A 5 2.78 8.70 -9.37
N MET A 6 2.14 7.56 -9.17
CA MET A 6 0.69 7.45 -9.05
C MET A 6 0.29 7.89 -7.65
N THR A 7 0.29 9.21 -7.47
CA THR A 7 -0.72 10.06 -6.82
C THR A 7 0.01 11.32 -6.36
N ARG A 8 -0.24 12.47 -7.01
CA ARG A 8 0.16 13.74 -6.39
C ARG A 8 -0.65 13.86 -5.10
N LEU A 9 0.03 13.78 -3.96
CA LEU A 9 -0.64 13.94 -2.67
C LEU A 9 -1.41 15.26 -2.65
N ARG A 10 -2.63 15.24 -2.12
CA ARG A 10 -3.43 16.46 -1.87
C ARG A 10 -2.72 17.33 -0.82
N GLN A 11 -3.19 18.56 -0.65
CA GLN A 11 -2.57 19.47 0.32
C GLN A 11 -2.66 18.92 1.75
N ASP A 12 -3.81 18.35 2.12
CA ASP A 12 -4.02 17.80 3.47
C ASP A 12 -3.12 16.59 3.74
N GLU A 13 -2.97 15.70 2.76
CA GLU A 13 -2.04 14.57 2.84
C GLU A 13 -0.59 15.03 3.02
N ARG A 14 -0.19 16.11 2.33
CA ARG A 14 1.13 16.73 2.51
C ARG A 14 1.33 17.30 3.90
N ARG A 15 0.32 17.96 4.49
CA ARG A 15 0.40 18.48 5.87
C ARG A 15 0.62 17.38 6.90
N VAL A 16 0.02 16.20 6.70
CA VAL A 16 0.27 15.04 7.58
C VAL A 16 1.72 14.62 7.50
N LEU A 17 2.29 14.50 6.30
CA LEU A 17 3.71 14.14 6.15
C LEU A 17 4.64 15.20 6.76
N ASP A 18 4.31 16.47 6.57
CA ASP A 18 5.09 17.58 7.15
C ASP A 18 5.05 17.54 8.68
N THR A 19 3.88 17.30 9.27
CA THR A 19 3.72 17.14 10.72
C THR A 19 4.58 15.99 11.26
N LEU A 20 4.67 14.87 10.55
CA LEU A 20 5.50 13.73 10.95
C LEU A 20 7.00 14.04 10.88
N VAL A 21 7.41 14.90 9.95
CA VAL A 21 8.80 15.37 9.85
C VAL A 21 9.10 16.39 10.94
N ASP A 22 8.25 17.40 11.09
CA ASP A 22 8.42 18.49 12.04
C ASP A 22 8.39 18.00 13.50
N SER A 23 7.64 16.94 13.78
CA SER A 23 7.61 16.28 15.10
C SER A 23 8.78 15.32 15.36
N GLY A 24 9.63 15.06 14.36
CA GLY A 24 10.76 14.13 14.47
C GLY A 24 10.39 12.65 14.40
N VAL A 25 9.12 12.31 14.10
CA VAL A 25 8.70 10.91 13.87
C VAL A 25 9.37 10.32 12.63
N ALA A 26 9.67 11.16 11.64
CA ALA A 26 10.42 10.81 10.44
C ALA A 26 11.46 11.88 10.10
N ARG A 27 12.60 11.48 9.52
CA ARG A 27 13.68 12.40 9.11
C ARG A 27 13.49 12.96 7.71
N SER A 28 12.49 12.47 6.97
CA SER A 28 12.15 12.92 5.63
C SER A 28 10.69 12.59 5.28
N ARG A 29 10.14 13.24 4.26
CA ARG A 29 8.79 12.94 3.75
C ARG A 29 8.65 11.50 3.23
N SER A 30 9.71 10.93 2.65
CA SER A 30 9.71 9.53 2.21
C SER A 30 9.66 8.57 3.40
N GLU A 31 10.40 8.87 4.47
CA GLU A 31 10.34 8.09 5.71
C GLU A 31 8.98 8.24 6.41
N ALA A 32 8.38 9.43 6.36
CA ALA A 32 7.02 9.67 6.85
C ALA A 32 5.97 8.84 6.09
N LEU A 33 6.09 8.76 4.75
CA LEU A 33 5.21 7.91 3.95
C LEU A 33 5.38 6.42 4.31
N ALA A 34 6.61 5.95 4.46
CA ALA A 34 6.88 4.58 4.90
C ALA A 34 6.32 4.31 6.30
N TRP A 35 6.35 5.30 7.20
CA TRP A 35 5.73 5.23 8.51
C TRP A 35 4.21 5.09 8.40
N CYS A 36 3.53 5.89 7.58
CA CYS A 36 2.09 5.78 7.34
C CYS A 36 1.70 4.40 6.81
N VAL A 37 2.46 3.84 5.85
CA VAL A 37 2.22 2.49 5.31
C VAL A 37 2.36 1.42 6.39
N LYS A 38 3.39 1.52 7.24
CA LYS A 38 3.56 0.62 8.39
C LYS A 38 2.41 0.73 9.39
N LEU A 39 1.94 1.95 9.66
CA LEU A 39 0.81 2.19 10.56
C LEU A 39 -0.47 1.53 10.04
N VAL A 40 -0.79 1.70 8.75
CA VAL A 40 -1.92 1.01 8.11
C VAL A 40 -1.76 -0.51 8.20
N GLY A 41 -0.56 -1.02 7.89
CA GLY A 41 -0.26 -2.45 8.01
C GLY A 41 -0.53 -3.01 9.40
N ARG A 42 -0.18 -2.27 10.47
CA ARG A 42 -0.45 -2.68 11.86
C ARG A 42 -1.92 -2.60 12.23
N ASN A 43 -2.62 -1.55 11.82
CA ASN A 43 -4.01 -1.31 12.22
C ASN A 43 -5.03 -2.13 11.42
N ALA A 44 -4.67 -2.58 10.21
CA ALA A 44 -5.55 -3.30 9.31
C ALA A 44 -4.98 -4.67 8.89
N ASP A 45 -4.11 -5.26 9.71
CA ASP A 45 -3.37 -6.48 9.35
C ASP A 45 -4.30 -7.64 8.97
N SER A 46 -5.32 -7.92 9.79
CA SER A 46 -6.29 -8.99 9.54
C SER A 46 -7.04 -8.79 8.23
N TRP A 47 -7.58 -7.59 8.02
CA TRP A 47 -8.27 -7.23 6.79
C TRP A 47 -7.35 -7.31 5.56
N LEU A 48 -6.10 -6.87 5.68
CA LEU A 48 -5.11 -7.01 4.61
C LEU A 48 -4.75 -8.47 4.33
N ALA A 49 -4.72 -9.33 5.35
CA ALA A 49 -4.50 -10.76 5.18
C ALA A 49 -5.65 -11.42 4.41
N GLU A 50 -6.89 -11.15 4.79
CA GLU A 50 -8.09 -11.62 4.07
C GLU A 50 -8.09 -11.15 2.60
N LEU A 51 -7.75 -9.89 2.36
CA LEU A 51 -7.67 -9.35 1.00
C LEU A 51 -6.61 -10.08 0.16
N ARG A 52 -5.43 -10.35 0.73
CA ARG A 52 -4.36 -11.11 0.04
C ARG A 52 -4.80 -12.53 -0.27
N GLU A 53 -5.47 -13.21 0.66
CA GLU A 53 -6.00 -14.56 0.46
C GLU A 53 -7.04 -14.60 -0.66
N ALA A 54 -7.97 -13.64 -0.68
CA ALA A 54 -8.96 -13.52 -1.73
C ALA A 54 -8.30 -13.37 -3.12
N MET A 55 -7.25 -12.54 -3.21
CA MET A 55 -6.47 -12.36 -4.45
C MET A 55 -5.76 -13.65 -4.88
N THR A 56 -5.22 -14.44 -3.96
CA THR A 56 -4.66 -15.77 -4.25
C THR A 56 -5.72 -16.72 -4.80
N SER A 57 -6.94 -16.70 -4.26
CA SER A 57 -8.05 -17.51 -4.78
C SER A 57 -8.43 -17.10 -6.20
N VAL A 58 -8.54 -15.78 -6.47
CA VAL A 58 -8.80 -15.26 -7.82
C VAL A 58 -7.71 -15.70 -8.79
N GLN A 59 -6.44 -15.67 -8.39
CA GLN A 59 -5.33 -16.11 -9.21
C GLN A 59 -5.43 -17.60 -9.56
N ARG A 60 -5.79 -18.45 -8.59
CA ARG A 60 -6.03 -19.89 -8.83
C ARG A 60 -7.15 -20.13 -9.85
N VAL A 61 -8.25 -19.37 -9.77
CA VAL A 61 -9.36 -19.48 -10.73
C VAL A 61 -8.92 -19.07 -12.13
N ARG A 62 -8.08 -18.02 -12.25
CA ARG A 62 -7.52 -17.60 -13.56
C ARG A 62 -6.63 -18.67 -14.18
N GLU A 63 -5.83 -19.36 -13.38
CA GLU A 63 -4.97 -20.46 -13.84
C GLU A 63 -5.77 -21.69 -14.27
N GLN A 64 -6.95 -21.91 -13.71
CA GLN A 64 -7.91 -22.96 -14.09
C GLN A 64 -8.87 -22.54 -15.21
N GLY A 65 -8.61 -21.38 -15.83
CA GLY A 65 -9.47 -20.81 -16.85
C GLY A 65 -9.74 -21.78 -18.02
N PRO A 66 -10.79 -21.53 -18.81
CA PRO A 66 -11.25 -22.44 -19.87
C PRO A 66 -10.20 -22.71 -20.97
N ASP A 67 -9.14 -21.90 -21.05
CA ASP A 67 -8.00 -22.10 -21.96
C ASP A 67 -6.89 -23.00 -21.35
N ALA A 68 -7.06 -23.48 -20.11
CA ALA A 68 -6.12 -24.37 -19.40
C ALA A 68 -6.38 -25.87 -19.66
N GLY A 69 -7.00 -26.21 -20.78
CA GLY A 69 -7.03 -27.58 -21.31
C GLY A 69 -5.70 -27.96 -22.00
N PRO A 70 -5.47 -29.25 -22.31
CA PRO A 70 -4.28 -29.68 -23.07
C PRO A 70 -4.19 -29.02 -24.45
#